data_AF-A0A9D7HLG9-F1
#
_entry.id   AF-A0A9D7HLG9-F1
#
_cell.length_a   1.000
_cell.length_b   1.000
_cell.length_c   1.000
_cell.angle_alpha   90.00
_cell.angle_beta   90.00
_cell.angle_gamma   90.00
#
_symmetry.space_group_name_H-M   'P 1'
#
loop_
_entity.id
_entity.type
_entity.pdbx_description
1 polymer ?
#
loop_
_entity_poly.entity_id
_entity_poly.type
_entity_poly.pdbx_seq_one_letter_code
_entity_poly.pdbx_strand_id
1 'polypeptide(L)' 'MPDKYFPDEKEPHIHEFAKNKGIGFTDARHRHTTLLDGDELREPACIKVIDDLKAKPTAREQQIIDYIKALVRKHKKGR' A
#
# COMPACT_ATOMS: atom_id res chain seq x y z
N MET A 1 -0.49 -1.92 18.28
CA MET A 1 0.08 -1.16 17.15
C MET A 1 -1.10 -0.80 16.28
N PRO A 2 -1.44 0.49 16.13
CA PRO A 2 -2.74 0.89 15.59
C PRO A 2 -2.72 0.81 14.06
N ASP A 3 -3.48 -0.14 13.50
CA ASP A 3 -3.75 -0.26 12.07
C ASP A 3 -4.40 1.03 11.56
N LYS A 4 -3.64 1.85 10.83
CA LYS A 4 -4.06 3.22 10.55
C LYS A 4 -4.93 3.39 9.30
N TYR A 5 -5.27 2.32 8.57
CA TYR A 5 -6.28 2.41 7.50
C TYR A 5 -7.08 1.10 7.35
N PHE A 6 -8.40 1.20 7.58
CA PHE A 6 -9.44 0.18 7.41
C PHE A 6 -9.41 -1.02 8.40
N PRO A 7 -9.60 -0.79 9.71
CA PRO A 7 -9.61 -1.86 10.70
C PRO A 7 -10.89 -2.74 10.70
N ASP A 8 -11.94 -2.36 9.96
CA ASP A 8 -13.27 -3.00 10.05
C ASP A 8 -13.57 -4.06 8.95
N GLU A 9 -12.88 -4.01 7.82
CA GLU A 9 -13.07 -5.00 6.74
C GLU A 9 -11.73 -5.61 6.33
N LYS A 10 -11.67 -6.94 6.49
CA LYS A 10 -10.43 -7.71 6.55
C LYS A 10 -9.46 -7.39 5.41
N GLU A 11 -9.90 -7.26 4.17
CA GLU A 11 -9.05 -7.07 2.98
C GLU A 11 -9.83 -6.44 1.81
N PRO A 12 -9.16 -5.79 0.82
CA PRO A 12 -7.74 -5.43 0.81
C PRO A 12 -7.45 -4.19 1.66
N HIS A 13 -6.25 -4.10 2.27
CA HIS A 13 -5.88 -2.95 3.13
C HIS A 13 -4.36 -2.68 3.16
N ILE A 14 -3.97 -1.56 3.77
CA ILE A 14 -2.58 -1.12 3.94
C ILE A 14 -2.16 -1.27 5.41
N HIS A 15 -0.98 -1.82 5.65
CA HIS A 15 -0.34 -1.86 6.95
C HIS A 15 0.83 -0.89 7.00
N GLU A 16 0.93 -0.10 8.07
CA GLU A 16 2.08 0.73 8.38
C GLU A 16 2.83 0.14 9.59
N PHE A 17 4.06 -0.32 9.38
CA PHE A 17 4.91 -0.88 10.42
C PHE A 17 5.71 0.23 11.11
N ALA A 18 5.17 0.76 12.22
CA ALA A 18 5.78 1.85 12.98
C ALA A 18 7.24 1.57 13.43
N LYS A 19 7.60 0.31 13.68
CA LYS A 19 8.96 -0.06 14.12
C LYS A 19 10.03 0.11 13.04
N ASN A 20 9.68 -0.15 11.77
CA ASN A 20 10.63 -0.18 10.67
C ASN A 20 10.29 0.83 9.57
N LYS A 21 9.37 1.78 9.82
CA LYS A 21 8.76 2.65 8.80
C LYS A 21 8.28 1.91 7.55
N GLY A 22 8.00 0.62 7.68
CA GLY A 22 7.61 -0.22 6.54
C GLY A 22 6.16 0.02 6.16
N ILE A 23 5.83 -0.18 4.89
CA ILE A 23 4.44 -0.15 4.41
C ILE A 23 4.19 -1.44 3.64
N GLY A 24 3.14 -2.16 4.04
CA GLY A 24 2.65 -3.36 3.37
C GLY A 24 1.25 -3.16 2.82
N PHE A 25 0.91 -3.95 1.80
CA PHE A 25 -0.42 -4.10 1.25
C PHE A 25 -0.87 -5.55 1.42
N THR A 26 -2.11 -5.77 1.83
CA THR A 26 -2.73 -7.09 1.90
C THR A 26 -3.88 -7.13 0.91
N ASP A 27 -3.84 -8.04 -0.06
CA ASP A 27 -4.93 -8.21 -1.04
C ASP A 27 -6.14 -8.95 -0.44
N ALA A 28 -7.22 -9.07 -1.21
CA ALA A 28 -8.46 -9.80 -0.84
C ALA A 28 -8.30 -11.34 -0.71
N ARG A 29 -7.08 -11.86 -0.90
CA ARG A 29 -6.71 -13.27 -0.72
C ARG A 29 -5.68 -13.44 0.41
N HIS A 30 -5.57 -12.46 1.29
CA HIS A 30 -4.61 -12.37 2.40
C HIS A 30 -3.14 -12.42 1.95
N ARG A 31 -2.82 -11.99 0.73
CA ARG A 31 -1.43 -11.96 0.26
C ARG A 31 -0.81 -10.62 0.59
N HIS A 32 0.29 -10.68 1.33
CA HIS A 32 1.06 -9.50 1.70
C HIS A 32 2.07 -9.12 0.62
N THR A 33 2.15 -7.84 0.31
CA THR A 33 3.13 -7.22 -0.58
C THR A 33 3.79 -6.05 0.12
N THR A 34 5.11 -6.09 0.29
CA THR A 34 5.87 -4.97 0.85
C THR A 34 6.02 -3.86 -0.19
N LEU A 35 5.58 -2.65 0.16
CA LEU A 35 5.65 -1.46 -0.69
C LEU A 35 6.83 -0.56 -0.31
N LEU A 36 7.08 -0.40 0.99
CA LEU A 36 8.19 0.35 1.56
C LEU A 36 8.84 -0.50 2.65
N ASP A 37 10.17 -0.56 2.65
CA ASP A 37 10.96 -1.27 3.65
C ASP A 37 12.01 -0.32 4.24
N GLY A 38 11.78 0.18 5.44
CA GLY A 38 12.58 1.29 5.97
C GLY A 38 12.38 2.56 5.13
N ASP A 39 13.46 2.99 4.49
CA ASP A 39 13.49 4.12 3.56
C ASP A 39 13.66 3.63 2.10
N GLU A 40 13.49 2.33 1.82
CA GLU A 40 13.59 1.78 0.47
C GLU A 40 12.20 1.55 -0.14
N LEU A 41 11.83 2.39 -1.11
CA LEU A 41 10.60 2.19 -1.87
C LEU A 41 10.77 1.06 -2.89
N ARG A 42 9.92 0.04 -2.78
CA ARG A 42 9.82 -1.05 -3.75
C ARG A 42 8.90 -0.62 -4.89
N GLU A 43 9.41 0.26 -5.77
CA GLU A 43 8.65 0.80 -6.91
C GLU A 43 7.98 -0.28 -7.77
N PRO A 44 8.64 -1.41 -8.12
CA PRO A 44 7.99 -2.46 -8.89
C PRO A 44 6.79 -3.09 -8.17
N ALA A 45 6.86 -3.22 -6.84
CA ALA A 45 5.76 -3.75 -6.04
C ALA A 45 4.58 -2.77 -6.01
N CYS A 46 4.85 -1.46 -5.88
CA CYS A 46 3.84 -0.42 -5.94
C CYS A 46 3.09 -0.40 -7.28
N ILE A 47 3.84 -0.49 -8.40
CA ILE A 47 3.28 -0.53 -9.75
C ILE A 47 2.40 -1.77 -9.91
N LYS A 48 2.90 -2.95 -9.51
CA LYS A 48 2.15 -4.20 -9.60
C LYS A 48 0.82 -4.12 -8.85
N VAL A 49 0.81 -3.64 -7.60
CA VAL A 49 -0.43 -3.51 -6.82
C VAL A 49 -1.41 -2.53 -7.49
N ILE A 50 -0.92 -1.41 -8.02
CA ILE A 50 -1.79 -0.48 -8.75
C ILE A 50 -2.39 -1.16 -9.98
N ASP A 51 -1.60 -1.88 -10.75
CA ASP A 51 -2.06 -2.56 -11.97
C ASP A 51 -3.07 -3.68 -11.65
N ASP A 52 -2.82 -4.45 -10.60
CA ASP A 52 -3.72 -5.51 -10.11
C ASP A 52 -5.09 -4.94 -9.69
N LEU A 53 -5.13 -3.73 -9.12
CA LEU A 53 -6.35 -3.07 -8.65
C LEU A 53 -7.06 -2.21 -9.72
N LYS A 54 -6.35 -1.76 -10.76
CA LYS A 54 -6.84 -0.74 -11.71
C LYS A 54 -7.91 -1.23 -12.69
N ALA A 55 -8.09 -2.55 -12.87
CA ALA A 55 -8.98 -3.10 -13.90
C ALA A 55 -10.45 -2.62 -13.75
N LYS A 56 -11.01 -2.72 -12.54
CA LYS A 56 -12.32 -2.18 -12.13
C LYS A 56 -12.34 -1.95 -10.62
N PRO A 57 -11.68 -0.89 -10.11
CA PRO A 57 -11.51 -0.71 -8.68
C PRO A 57 -12.83 -0.37 -8.00
N THR A 58 -13.08 -1.03 -6.88
CA THR A 58 -14.03 -0.57 -5.86
C THR A 58 -13.58 0.77 -5.26
N ALA A 59 -14.47 1.47 -4.55
CA ALA A 59 -14.11 2.71 -3.86
C ALA A 59 -12.92 2.53 -2.90
N ARG A 60 -12.82 1.38 -2.23
CA ARG A 60 -11.69 1.04 -1.35
C ARG A 60 -10.40 0.85 -2.14
N GLU A 61 -10.43 0.04 -3.19
CA GLU A 61 -9.25 -0.22 -4.01
C GLU A 61 -8.74 1.08 -4.66
N GLN A 62 -9.64 1.98 -5.03
CA GLN A 62 -9.29 3.31 -5.51
C GLN A 62 -8.55 4.13 -4.46
N GLN A 63 -9.00 4.12 -3.19
CA GLN A 63 -8.30 4.78 -2.09
C GLN A 63 -6.90 4.18 -1.85
N ILE A 64 -6.76 2.86 -1.97
CA ILE A 64 -5.46 2.17 -1.86
C ILE A 64 -4.54 2.59 -3.02
N ILE A 65 -5.05 2.58 -4.26
CA ILE A 65 -4.30 3.04 -5.43
C ILE A 65 -3.78 4.46 -5.22
N ASP A 66 -4.63 5.36 -4.73
CA ASP A 66 -4.26 6.77 -4.54
C ASP A 66 -3.27 6.95 -3.39
N TYR A 67 -3.38 6.17 -2.32
CA TYR A 67 -2.38 6.10 -1.26
C TYR A 67 -1.01 5.66 -1.81
N ILE A 68 -0.96 4.58 -2.59
CA ILE A 68 0.30 4.06 -3.16
C ILE A 68 0.91 5.09 -4.12
N LYS A 69 0.11 5.75 -4.97
CA LYS A 69 0.60 6.85 -5.82
C LYS A 69 1.18 8.00 -5.02
N ALA A 70 0.53 8.40 -3.92
CA ALA A 70 1.02 9.45 -3.05
C ALA A 70 2.34 9.06 -2.36
N LEU A 71 2.45 7.80 -1.91
CA LEU A 71 3.67 7.23 -1.35
C LEU A 71 4.84 7.33 -2.34
N VAL A 72 4.65 6.85 -3.58
CA VAL A 72 5.65 6.91 -4.64
C VAL A 72 6.08 8.37 -4.91
N ARG A 73 5.11 9.29 -5.01
CA ARG A 73 5.40 10.73 -5.23
C ARG A 73 6.19 11.35 -4.09
N LYS A 74 5.82 11.04 -2.84
CA LYS A 74 6.52 11.56 -1.64
C LYS A 74 7.96 11.09 -1.62
N HIS A 75 8.19 9.82 -1.92
CA HIS A 75 9.53 9.25 -1.91
C HIS A 75 10.42 9.77 -3.04
N LYS A 76 9.85 9.98 -4.25
CA LYS A 76 10.57 10.60 -5.38
C LYS A 76 10.93 12.07 -5.17
N LYS A 77 10.18 12.82 -4.35
CA LYS A 77 10.48 14.22 -4.04
C LYS A 77 11.52 14.40 -2.92
N GLY A 78 11.78 13.36 -2.14
CA GLY A 78 12.71 13.40 -0.99
C GLY A 78 14.09 12.83 -1.29
N ARG A 79 14.39 12.49 -2.55
CA ARG A 79 15.65 11.92 -3.03
C ARG A 79 16.27 12.88 -4.04
#